data_AF-A0AA42YYF7-F1
#
_entry.id   AF-A0AA42YYF7-F1
#
_cell.length_a   1.000
_cell.length_b   1.000
_cell.length_c   1.000
_cell.angle_alpha   90.00
_cell.angle_beta   90.00
_cell.angle_gamma   90.00
#
_symmetry.space_group_name_H-M   'P 1'
#
loop_
_entity.id
_entity.type
_entity.pdbx_description
1 polymer ?
#
loop_
_entity_poly.entity_id
_entity_poly.type
_entity_poly.pdbx_seq_one_letter_code
_entity_poly.pdbx_strand_id
1 'polypeptide(L)'
;MRAFTIATTVMLALTSCKTEAVSSAFESPSATIDTLFRAYDVRDVPQAEIRRRLQARERFELVDENLFRSCFSDWQGEHDQGLGGFVFGQLVAAKDELMIDVKGDTAYVRASSSAPDYEPVVLIKQDVGWKIDLRKSIPPEIRQRLYEVYRHARRAERR
;
A
#
# COMPACT_ATOMS: atom_id res chain seq x y z
N MET A 1 17.02 -12.80 68.97
CA MET A 1 16.06 -13.21 67.93
C MET A 1 16.24 -12.28 66.73
N ARG A 2 16.59 -12.86 65.57
CA ARG A 2 16.36 -12.49 64.15
C ARG A 2 16.02 -11.02 63.82
N ALA A 3 16.90 -10.32 63.09
CA ALA A 3 16.85 -10.05 61.62
C ALA A 3 15.76 -9.02 61.24
N PHE A 4 15.99 -7.93 60.49
CA PHE A 4 16.41 -7.87 59.09
C PHE A 4 16.78 -6.41 58.74
N THR A 5 17.93 -6.18 58.12
CA THR A 5 18.28 -4.92 57.46
C THR A 5 17.85 -5.02 56.00
N ILE A 6 16.82 -4.27 55.59
CA ILE A 6 16.37 -4.24 54.19
C ILE A 6 17.15 -3.13 53.47
N ALA A 7 18.12 -3.54 52.66
CA ALA A 7 18.78 -2.68 51.69
C ALA A 7 17.86 -2.50 50.48
N THR A 8 17.29 -1.31 50.33
CA THR A 8 16.41 -0.96 49.21
C THR A 8 17.27 -0.55 48.01
N THR A 9 17.53 -1.49 47.10
CA THR A 9 18.14 -1.24 45.79
C THR A 9 17.10 -0.60 44.87
N VAL A 10 17.27 0.69 44.55
CA VAL A 10 16.45 1.39 43.55
C VAL A 10 16.96 0.97 42.16
N MET A 11 16.19 0.12 41.47
CA MET A 11 16.40 -0.18 40.06
C MET A 11 15.95 1.03 39.22
N LEU A 12 16.89 1.70 38.56
CA LEU A 12 16.62 2.59 37.44
C LEU A 12 16.07 1.74 36.28
N ALA A 13 14.77 1.82 36.03
CA ALA A 13 14.16 1.33 34.81
C ALA A 13 14.53 2.27 33.65
N LEU A 14 15.59 1.92 32.93
CA LEU A 14 15.88 2.48 31.61
C LEU A 14 14.75 2.02 30.67
N THR A 15 13.74 2.86 30.46
CA THR A 15 12.81 2.75 29.35
C THR A 15 13.62 2.92 28.07
N SER A 16 14.13 1.80 27.55
CA SER A 16 14.68 1.71 26.22
C SER A 16 13.56 2.00 25.24
N CYS A 17 13.44 3.27 24.82
CA CYS A 17 12.77 3.67 23.60
C CYS A 17 13.43 2.93 22.44
N LYS A 18 12.94 1.72 22.18
CA LYS A 18 13.31 0.94 21.01
C LYS A 18 12.65 1.67 19.84
N THR A 19 13.39 2.58 19.22
CA THR A 19 13.01 3.16 17.94
C THR A 19 12.84 1.98 17.00
N GLU A 20 11.58 1.57 16.74
CA GLU A 20 11.29 0.59 15.71
C GLU A 20 11.88 1.12 14.42
N ALA A 21 12.85 0.39 13.87
CA ALA A 21 13.39 0.71 12.57
C ALA A 21 12.22 0.78 11.59
N VAL A 22 12.09 1.89 10.88
CA VAL A 22 11.13 2.04 9.79
C VAL A 22 11.32 0.83 8.88
N SER A 23 10.27 0.03 8.72
CA SER A 23 10.31 -1.16 7.85
C SER A 23 10.81 -0.73 6.48
N SER A 24 11.86 -1.40 5.97
CA SER A 24 12.42 -1.11 4.64
C SER A 24 11.38 -1.20 3.52
N ALA A 25 10.23 -1.85 3.79
CA ALA A 25 9.07 -1.90 2.92
C ALA A 25 8.52 -0.51 2.49
N PHE A 26 8.78 0.55 3.27
CA PHE A 26 8.20 1.89 3.02
C PHE A 26 9.25 3.01 2.96
N GLU A 27 10.53 2.66 2.90
CA GLU A 27 11.63 3.65 2.92
C GLU A 27 11.65 4.57 1.68
N SER A 28 11.11 4.07 0.56
CA SER A 28 11.04 4.78 -0.71
C SER A 28 9.71 4.51 -1.45
N PRO A 29 9.36 5.33 -2.45
CA PRO A 29 8.20 5.06 -3.30
C PRO A 29 8.30 3.69 -3.99
N SER A 30 9.49 3.34 -4.52
CA SER A 30 9.73 2.05 -5.17
C SER A 30 9.53 0.89 -4.20
N ALA A 31 10.06 0.99 -2.97
CA ALA A 31 9.89 -0.05 -1.96
C ALA A 31 8.42 -0.26 -1.60
N THR A 32 7.64 0.82 -1.54
CA THR A 32 6.19 0.75 -1.27
C THR A 32 5.43 0.05 -2.39
N ILE A 33 5.80 0.32 -3.65
CA ILE A 33 5.23 -0.36 -4.82
C ILE A 33 5.61 -1.84 -4.83
N ASP A 34 6.87 -2.17 -4.56
CA ASP A 34 7.31 -3.57 -4.45
C ASP A 34 6.58 -4.31 -3.32
N THR A 35 6.28 -3.62 -2.24
CA THR A 35 5.49 -4.14 -1.13
C THR A 35 4.05 -4.41 -1.56
N LEU A 36 3.44 -3.52 -2.33
CA LEU A 36 2.13 -3.76 -2.94
C LEU A 36 2.15 -4.97 -3.88
N PHE A 37 3.18 -5.13 -4.71
CA PHE A 37 3.31 -6.31 -5.59
C PHE A 37 3.52 -7.61 -4.82
N ARG A 38 4.20 -7.58 -3.67
CA ARG A 38 4.30 -8.74 -2.78
C ARG A 38 2.96 -9.13 -2.20
N ALA A 39 2.09 -8.16 -1.86
CA ALA A 39 0.77 -8.45 -1.32
C ALA A 39 -0.13 -9.23 -2.31
N TYR A 40 0.17 -9.19 -3.61
CA TYR A 40 -0.50 -9.94 -4.68
C TYR A 40 0.33 -11.12 -5.22
N ASP A 41 1.50 -11.40 -4.63
CA ASP A 41 2.45 -12.41 -5.12
C ASP A 41 2.87 -12.23 -6.59
N VAL A 42 3.03 -10.98 -7.05
CA VAL A 42 3.43 -10.66 -8.44
C VAL A 42 4.78 -9.99 -8.55
N ARG A 43 5.48 -9.73 -7.44
CA ARG A 43 6.78 -9.04 -7.44
C ARG A 43 7.78 -9.73 -8.36
N ASP A 44 7.92 -11.04 -8.21
CA ASP A 44 8.89 -11.87 -8.94
C ASP A 44 8.33 -12.43 -10.27
N VAL A 45 7.07 -12.11 -10.59
CA VAL A 45 6.45 -12.53 -11.86
C VAL A 45 6.95 -11.63 -12.99
N PRO A 46 7.46 -12.17 -14.11
CA PRO A 46 7.91 -11.36 -15.25
C PRO A 46 6.78 -10.52 -15.86
N GLN A 47 7.10 -9.31 -16.35
CA GLN A 47 6.11 -8.44 -16.99
C GLN A 47 5.37 -9.10 -18.17
N ALA A 48 6.04 -9.95 -18.94
CA ALA A 48 5.43 -10.66 -20.06
C ALA A 48 4.27 -11.58 -19.61
N GLU A 49 4.45 -12.25 -18.48
CA GLU A 49 3.43 -13.11 -17.89
C GLU A 49 2.28 -12.28 -17.31
N ILE A 50 2.58 -11.18 -16.61
CA ILE A 50 1.57 -10.23 -16.15
C ILE A 50 0.71 -9.72 -17.32
N ARG A 51 1.34 -9.35 -18.45
CA ARG A 51 0.64 -8.91 -19.66
C ARG A 51 -0.28 -9.99 -20.22
N ARG A 52 0.20 -11.24 -20.30
CA ARG A 52 -0.62 -12.39 -20.72
C ARG A 52 -1.87 -12.52 -19.83
N ARG A 53 -1.70 -12.48 -18.51
CA ARG A 53 -2.80 -12.58 -17.53
C ARG A 53 -3.81 -11.45 -17.69
N LEU A 54 -3.34 -10.20 -17.85
CA LEU A 54 -4.21 -9.04 -18.10
C LEU A 54 -5.01 -9.18 -19.40
N GLN A 55 -4.37 -9.64 -20.48
CA GLN A 55 -5.04 -9.89 -21.78
C GLN A 55 -6.09 -10.99 -21.68
N ALA A 56 -5.79 -12.04 -20.91
CA ALA A 56 -6.73 -13.13 -20.61
C ALA A 56 -7.82 -12.74 -19.58
N ARG A 57 -7.77 -11.50 -19.05
CA ARG A 57 -8.66 -11.01 -17.98
C ARG A 57 -8.64 -11.90 -16.74
N GLU A 58 -7.49 -12.53 -16.47
CA GLU A 58 -7.29 -13.33 -15.28
C GLU A 58 -7.33 -12.45 -14.03
N ARG A 59 -7.89 -12.98 -12.95
CA ARG A 59 -7.89 -12.30 -11.66
C ARG A 59 -6.51 -12.42 -11.02
N PHE A 60 -6.04 -11.33 -10.43
CA PHE A 60 -4.93 -11.34 -9.48
C PHE A 60 -5.48 -11.54 -8.08
N GLU A 61 -4.97 -12.55 -7.38
CA GLU A 61 -5.40 -12.87 -6.02
C GLU A 61 -4.61 -12.03 -5.02
N LEU A 62 -5.31 -11.45 -4.06
CA LEU A 62 -4.68 -10.74 -2.95
C LEU A 62 -4.30 -11.78 -1.89
N VAL A 63 -3.01 -11.98 -1.66
CA VAL A 63 -2.50 -13.04 -0.77
C VAL A 63 -2.21 -12.53 0.64
N ASP A 64 -1.90 -11.23 0.80
CA ASP A 64 -1.67 -10.61 2.10
C ASP A 64 -2.44 -9.29 2.22
N GLU A 65 -3.62 -9.38 2.84
CA GLU A 65 -4.48 -8.21 3.04
C GLU A 65 -3.86 -7.17 3.98
N ASN A 66 -3.08 -7.58 4.98
CA ASN A 66 -2.50 -6.64 5.94
C ASN A 66 -1.40 -5.84 5.28
N LEU A 67 -0.53 -6.51 4.51
CA LEU A 67 0.52 -5.86 3.74
C LEU A 67 -0.09 -4.92 2.70
N PHE A 68 -1.12 -5.35 1.99
CA PHE A 68 -1.86 -4.50 1.06
C PHE A 68 -2.42 -3.23 1.72
N ARG A 69 -3.17 -3.36 2.82
CA ARG A 69 -3.75 -2.22 3.54
C ARG A 69 -2.66 -1.26 4.02
N SER A 70 -1.53 -1.80 4.47
CA SER A 70 -0.41 -1.00 4.97
C SER A 70 0.26 -0.14 3.89
N CYS A 71 0.05 -0.39 2.60
CA CYS A 71 0.60 0.44 1.52
C CYS A 71 -0.11 1.80 1.36
N PHE A 72 -1.30 1.97 1.95
CA PHE A 72 -2.15 3.15 1.73
C PHE A 72 -2.19 4.08 2.94
N SER A 73 -2.12 5.38 2.70
CA SER A 73 -2.10 6.44 3.72
C SER A 73 -3.49 6.77 4.27
N ASP A 74 -4.50 6.57 3.44
CA ASP A 74 -5.87 7.04 3.64
C ASP A 74 -6.87 5.87 3.63
N TRP A 75 -6.42 4.64 3.89
CA TRP A 75 -7.28 3.46 3.91
C TRP A 75 -8.40 3.57 4.96
N GLN A 76 -9.66 3.46 4.54
CA GLN A 76 -10.84 3.59 5.42
C GLN A 76 -11.61 2.27 5.61
N GLY A 77 -11.14 1.16 5.06
CA GLY A 77 -11.72 -0.18 5.27
C GLY A 77 -12.16 -0.85 3.97
N GLU A 78 -13.05 -1.85 4.08
CA GLU A 78 -13.42 -2.74 2.98
C GLU A 78 -13.98 -2.02 1.74
N HIS A 79 -14.61 -0.86 1.91
CA HIS A 79 -15.14 -0.08 0.81
C HIS A 79 -14.05 0.49 -0.12
N ASP A 80 -12.79 0.55 0.36
CA ASP A 80 -11.63 0.99 -0.40
C ASP A 80 -10.93 -0.16 -1.15
N GLN A 81 -11.36 -1.42 -0.99
CA GLN A 81 -10.79 -2.57 -1.70
C GLN A 81 -10.79 -2.39 -3.21
N GLY A 82 -11.87 -1.86 -3.77
CA GLY A 82 -11.94 -1.53 -5.20
C GLY A 82 -10.94 -0.45 -5.61
N LEU A 83 -10.68 0.53 -4.74
CA LEU A 83 -9.73 1.61 -4.99
C LEU A 83 -8.29 1.09 -5.01
N GLY A 84 -7.91 0.31 -4.00
CA GLY A 84 -6.58 -0.30 -3.94
C GLY A 84 -6.33 -1.27 -5.09
N GLY A 85 -7.35 -2.07 -5.47
CA GLY A 85 -7.28 -2.93 -6.66
C GLY A 85 -7.13 -2.15 -7.97
N PHE A 86 -7.78 -0.99 -8.09
CA PHE A 86 -7.62 -0.10 -9.24
C PHE A 86 -6.19 0.45 -9.35
N VAL A 87 -5.62 0.94 -8.24
CA VAL A 87 -4.22 1.41 -8.22
C VAL A 87 -3.26 0.28 -8.54
N PHE A 88 -3.43 -0.90 -7.94
CA PHE A 88 -2.65 -2.08 -8.27
C PHE A 88 -2.71 -2.40 -9.77
N GLY A 89 -3.91 -2.40 -10.36
CA GLY A 89 -4.10 -2.66 -11.78
C GLY A 89 -3.33 -1.68 -12.69
N GLN A 90 -3.33 -0.39 -12.35
CA GLN A 90 -2.56 0.62 -13.07
C GLN A 90 -1.05 0.37 -12.99
N LEU A 91 -0.54 0.06 -11.79
CA LEU A 91 0.89 -0.16 -11.57
C LEU A 91 1.37 -1.47 -12.20
N VAL A 92 0.64 -2.56 -12.02
CA VAL A 92 1.06 -3.90 -12.45
C VAL A 92 1.08 -4.01 -13.98
N ALA A 93 0.22 -3.25 -14.69
CA ALA A 93 0.21 -3.19 -16.15
C ALA A 93 1.55 -2.75 -16.76
N ALA A 94 2.35 -2.00 -16.00
CA ALA A 94 3.66 -1.50 -16.41
C ALA A 94 4.73 -1.68 -15.31
N LYS A 95 4.63 -2.73 -14.50
CA LYS A 95 5.54 -3.05 -13.36
C LYS A 95 7.02 -2.75 -13.64
N ASP A 96 7.54 -3.23 -14.77
CA ASP A 96 8.97 -3.11 -15.11
C ASP A 96 9.31 -1.80 -15.87
N GLU A 97 8.32 -0.94 -16.10
CA GLU A 97 8.42 0.29 -16.90
C GLU A 97 7.87 1.52 -16.13
N LEU A 98 7.84 1.46 -14.79
CA LEU A 98 7.37 2.57 -13.97
C LEU A 98 8.41 3.69 -13.88
N MET A 99 7.95 4.93 -14.08
CA MET A 99 8.71 6.14 -13.81
C MET A 99 8.22 6.78 -12.52
N ILE A 100 9.15 7.18 -11.66
CA ILE A 100 8.87 7.82 -10.37
C ILE A 100 9.49 9.21 -10.36
N ASP A 101 8.66 10.25 -10.29
CA ASP A 101 9.08 11.65 -10.12
C ASP A 101 8.81 12.10 -8.69
N VAL A 102 9.86 12.47 -7.95
CA VAL A 102 9.76 12.88 -6.54
C VAL A 102 9.91 14.40 -6.42
N LYS A 103 8.89 15.06 -5.84
CA LYS A 103 8.84 16.50 -5.58
C LYS A 103 8.55 16.75 -4.11
N GLY A 104 9.60 17.00 -3.34
CA GLY A 104 9.51 17.14 -1.88
C GLY A 104 8.99 15.85 -1.25
N ASP A 105 7.89 15.96 -0.51
CA ASP A 105 7.26 14.83 0.19
C ASP A 105 6.17 14.13 -0.64
N THR A 106 6.14 14.35 -1.95
CA THR A 106 5.19 13.70 -2.87
C THR A 106 5.94 13.02 -4.01
N ALA A 107 5.55 11.80 -4.36
CA ALA A 107 6.04 11.07 -5.51
C ALA A 107 4.88 10.77 -6.47
N TYR A 108 5.15 10.89 -7.76
CA TYR A 108 4.20 10.66 -8.83
C TYR A 108 4.70 9.49 -9.67
N VAL A 109 3.85 8.49 -9.87
CA VAL A 109 4.22 7.24 -10.52
C VAL A 109 3.34 7.02 -11.75
N ARG A 110 4.00 6.81 -12.89
CA ARG A 110 3.36 6.62 -14.21
C ARG A 110 4.07 5.49 -14.96
N ALA A 111 3.40 4.90 -15.94
CA ALA A 111 4.09 4.04 -16.90
C ALA A 111 4.95 4.91 -17.82
N SER A 112 6.12 4.43 -18.24
CA SER A 112 6.95 5.13 -19.22
C SER A 112 6.27 5.30 -20.58
N SER A 113 5.31 4.43 -20.90
CA SER A 113 4.58 4.37 -22.16
C SER A 113 3.14 4.90 -22.07
N SER A 114 2.69 5.36 -20.89
CA SER A 114 1.29 5.84 -20.74
C SER A 114 1.06 7.13 -21.51
N ALA A 115 -0.06 7.18 -22.23
CA ALA A 115 -0.61 8.43 -22.74
C ALA A 115 -0.79 9.44 -21.59
N PRO A 116 -0.64 10.75 -21.84
CA PRO A 116 -0.73 11.80 -20.82
C PRO A 116 -2.07 11.86 -20.08
N ASP A 117 -3.09 11.13 -20.56
CA ASP A 117 -4.46 11.14 -20.05
C ASP A 117 -4.68 10.32 -18.77
N TYR A 118 -3.71 9.49 -18.34
CA TYR A 118 -3.78 8.79 -17.07
C TYR A 118 -3.17 9.63 -15.94
N GLU A 119 -3.98 9.92 -14.92
CA GLU A 119 -3.50 10.55 -13.70
C GLU A 119 -2.44 9.65 -13.01
N PRO A 120 -1.35 10.23 -12.50
CA PRO A 120 -0.33 9.46 -11.79
C PRO A 120 -0.89 8.81 -10.53
N VAL A 121 -0.32 7.65 -10.18
CA VAL A 121 -0.43 7.15 -8.82
C VAL A 121 0.43 8.03 -7.92
N VAL A 122 -0.18 8.55 -6.85
CA VAL A 122 0.44 9.50 -5.94
C VAL A 122 0.83 8.79 -4.65
N LEU A 123 2.11 8.91 -4.28
CA LEU A 123 2.60 8.53 -2.97
C LEU A 123 2.95 9.79 -2.18
N ILE A 124 2.64 9.78 -0.89
CA ILE A 124 3.00 10.83 0.07
C ILE A 124 3.95 10.27 1.10
N LYS A 125 4.95 11.05 1.48
CA LYS A 125 5.83 10.73 2.59
C LYS A 125 5.13 11.06 3.90
N GLN A 126 5.04 10.08 4.79
CA GLN A 126 4.56 10.23 6.17
C GLN A 126 5.68 9.85 7.15
N ASP A 127 5.47 10.09 8.44
CA ASP A 127 6.46 9.81 9.49
C ASP A 127 6.97 8.36 9.48
N VAL A 128 6.12 7.42 9.03
CA VAL A 128 6.38 5.97 9.00
C VAL A 128 6.80 5.45 7.62
N GLY A 129 7.03 6.33 6.64
CA GLY A 129 7.46 5.99 5.28
C GLY A 129 6.54 6.51 4.19
N TRP A 130 6.84 6.12 2.95
CA TRP A 130 6.03 6.45 1.78
C TRP A 130 4.77 5.57 1.74
N LYS A 131 3.65 6.19 1.38
CA LYS A 131 2.33 5.54 1.31
C LYS A 131 1.56 6.07 0.11
N ILE A 132 0.78 5.21 -0.52
CA ILE A 132 -0.12 5.58 -1.62
C ILE A 132 -1.30 6.36 -1.05
N ASP A 133 -1.68 7.47 -1.69
CA ASP A 133 -2.88 8.24 -1.37
C ASP A 133 -3.97 7.91 -2.40
N LEU A 134 -5.00 7.16 -1.99
CA LEU A 134 -6.05 6.69 -2.90
C LEU A 134 -6.87 7.85 -3.46
N ARG A 135 -7.16 8.88 -2.66
CA ARG A 135 -7.99 10.02 -3.11
C ARG A 135 -7.20 10.99 -3.99
N LYS A 136 -5.88 10.99 -3.96
CA LYS A 136 -5.06 11.72 -4.95
C LYS A 136 -4.74 10.89 -6.18
N SER A 137 -4.64 9.57 -6.06
CA SER A 137 -4.27 8.66 -7.15
C SER A 137 -5.42 8.31 -8.09
N ILE A 138 -6.67 8.51 -7.67
CA ILE A 138 -7.85 8.05 -8.40
C ILE A 138 -8.79 9.22 -8.63
N PRO A 139 -9.21 9.52 -9.88
CA PRO A 139 -10.18 10.56 -10.15
C PRO A 139 -11.49 10.40 -9.37
N PRO A 140 -12.14 11.49 -8.91
CA PRO A 140 -13.35 11.42 -8.10
C PRO A 140 -14.48 10.57 -8.72
N GLU A 141 -14.68 10.66 -10.03
CA GLU A 141 -15.69 9.91 -10.77
C GLU A 141 -15.44 8.40 -10.77
N ILE A 142 -14.17 7.97 -10.84
CA ILE A 142 -13.80 6.55 -10.75
C ILE A 142 -14.02 6.05 -9.33
N ARG A 143 -13.64 6.84 -8.32
CA ARG A 143 -13.90 6.48 -6.91
C ARG A 143 -15.40 6.28 -6.64
N GLN A 144 -16.24 7.20 -7.11
CA GLN A 144 -17.69 7.10 -6.95
C GLN A 144 -18.25 5.81 -7.56
N ARG A 145 -17.83 5.48 -8.80
CA ARG A 145 -18.24 4.23 -9.47
C ARG A 145 -17.81 2.99 -8.69
N LEU A 146 -16.57 2.96 -8.19
CA LEU A 146 -16.07 1.82 -7.40
C LEU A 146 -16.82 1.65 -6.07
N TYR A 147 -17.16 2.75 -5.40
CA TYR A 147 -18.00 2.70 -4.20
C TYR A 147 -19.43 2.24 -4.50
N GLU A 148 -19.98 2.57 -5.66
CA GLU A 148 -21.27 2.04 -6.12
C GLU A 148 -21.21 0.53 -6.29
N VAL A 149 -20.19 0.01 -6.97
CA VAL A 149 -19.97 -1.44 -7.13
C VAL A 149 -19.94 -2.12 -5.76
N TYR A 150 -19.16 -1.61 -4.80
CA TYR A 150 -19.11 -2.15 -3.44
C TYR A 150 -20.50 -2.12 -2.75
N ARG A 151 -21.22 -0.98 -2.83
CA ARG A 151 -22.57 -0.85 -2.25
C ARG A 151 -23.55 -1.84 -2.85
N HIS A 152 -23.48 -2.10 -4.15
CA HIS A 152 -24.32 -3.08 -4.82
C HIS A 152 -24.01 -4.51 -4.37
N ALA A 153 -22.73 -4.88 -4.29
CA ALA A 153 -22.30 -6.20 -3.81
C ALA A 153 -22.79 -6.47 -2.36
N ARG A 154 -22.59 -5.53 -1.43
CA ARG A 154 -23.02 -5.68 -0.03
C ARG A 154 -24.53 -5.75 0.15
N ARG A 155 -25.32 -5.17 -0.77
CA ARG A 155 -26.78 -5.33 -0.77
C ARG A 155 -27.21 -6.71 -1.25
N ALA A 156 -26.48 -7.28 -2.22
CA ALA A 156 -26.77 -8.61 -2.74
C ALA A 156 -26.50 -9.71 -1.71
N GLU A 157 -25.42 -9.58 -0.92
CA GLU A 157 -25.06 -10.54 0.14
C GLU A 157 -26.02 -10.56 1.34
N ARG A 158 -26.83 -9.50 1.51
CA ARG A 158 -27.82 -9.38 2.61
C ARG A 158 -29.21 -9.89 2.24
N ARG A 159 -29.40 -10.33 1.01
CA ARG A 159 -30.66 -10.90 0.50
C ARG A 159 -30.55 -12.41 0.43
#